data_AF-A0AAP0JN37-F1
#
_entry.id   AF-A0AAP0JN37-F1
#
_cell.length_a   1.000
_cell.length_b   1.000
_cell.length_c   1.000
_cell.angle_alpha   90.00
_cell.angle_beta   90.00
_cell.angle_gamma   90.00
#
_symmetry.space_group_name_H-M   'P 1'
#
loop_
_entity.id
_entity.type
_entity.pdbx_description
1 polymer ?
#
loop_
_entity_poly.entity_id
_entity_poly.type
_entity_poly.pdbx_seq_one_letter_code
_entity_poly.pdbx_strand_id
1 'polypeptide(L)'
;MDTSLMPKVFSSHHSWYIATLSSIQNRNLIYTYSNVVHGFSATFSNEELEEFQTMPGFVSSIRDVPVTLDTTHTPEFLHLNSFHGAWPASHYGEGVIVGVVDSGIWPESESFRDDGMAEVPSKWRGECMMGTSFNSSMCNKKLIGARYFNNGLLANNPNLTILVNSSRDTDGHGTHTSSIAAGNYVDGASYFGYAKGLARGMAPLAHVAMYKALWPEGGYASDVIAAIDQAIEDGVDILSLSLGQDGLTLYEDPIAIASFAAMEKGIFVASSAGNSVLHIKVFTMAFRGY
;
A
#
# COMPACT_ATOMS: atom_id res chain seq x y z
N MET A 1 23.37 -22.76 3.23
CA MET A 1 24.60 -23.56 3.03
C MET A 1 25.74 -22.85 3.75
N ASP A 2 26.64 -23.57 4.39
CA ASP A 2 27.84 -22.98 5.02
C ASP A 2 28.84 -22.55 3.94
N THR A 3 29.01 -21.24 3.77
CA THR A 3 29.85 -20.66 2.73
C THR A 3 31.35 -20.90 2.94
N SER A 4 31.79 -21.22 4.16
CA SER A 4 33.19 -21.53 4.45
C SER A 4 33.66 -22.83 3.79
N LEU A 5 32.70 -23.70 3.44
CA LEU A 5 32.93 -24.98 2.79
C LEU A 5 32.84 -24.91 1.26
N MET A 6 32.65 -23.70 0.68
CA MET A 6 32.63 -23.54 -0.77
C MET A 6 33.99 -23.96 -1.38
N PRO A 7 34.03 -24.95 -2.28
CA PRO A 7 35.28 -25.36 -2.92
C PRO A 7 35.91 -24.21 -3.72
N LYS A 8 37.22 -24.02 -3.59
CA LYS A 8 37.98 -22.95 -4.28
C LYS A 8 37.89 -22.96 -5.80
N VAL A 9 37.42 -24.07 -6.39
CA VAL A 9 37.20 -24.21 -7.84
C VAL A 9 36.00 -23.39 -8.33
N PHE A 10 35.07 -23.02 -7.45
CA PHE A 10 33.92 -22.19 -7.81
C PHE A 10 34.22 -20.70 -7.64
N SER A 11 33.90 -19.92 -8.67
CA SER A 11 34.05 -18.47 -8.68
C SER A 11 32.88 -17.73 -8.03
N SER A 12 31.75 -18.42 -7.82
CA SER A 12 30.56 -17.86 -7.16
C SER A 12 29.73 -18.93 -6.46
N HIS A 13 28.99 -18.53 -5.42
CA HIS A 13 28.03 -19.38 -4.75
C HIS A 13 26.97 -19.94 -5.71
N HIS A 14 26.55 -19.15 -6.70
CA HIS A 14 25.60 -19.60 -7.72
C HIS A 14 26.15 -20.79 -8.53
N SER A 15 27.38 -20.69 -9.03
CA SER A 15 28.03 -21.79 -9.77
C SER A 15 28.26 -23.03 -8.91
N TRP A 16 28.57 -22.83 -7.63
CA TRP A 16 28.69 -23.93 -6.67
C TRP A 16 27.35 -24.64 -6.46
N TYR A 17 26.27 -23.90 -6.20
CA TYR A 17 24.95 -24.49 -5.97
C TYR A 17 24.39 -25.20 -7.20
N ILE A 18 24.59 -24.67 -8.41
CA ILE A 18 24.22 -25.37 -9.65
C ILE A 18 24.95 -26.70 -9.74
N ALA A 19 26.28 -26.70 -9.55
CA ALA A 19 27.07 -27.93 -9.64
C ALA A 19 26.68 -28.96 -8.56
N THR A 20 26.39 -28.51 -7.35
CA THR A 20 25.90 -29.36 -6.26
C THR A 20 24.55 -29.97 -6.61
N LEU A 21 23.61 -29.19 -7.13
CA LEU A 21 22.31 -29.70 -7.58
C LEU A 21 22.45 -30.71 -8.70
N SER A 22 23.25 -30.40 -9.73
CA SER A 22 23.52 -31.30 -10.85
C SER A 22 24.11 -32.65 -10.44
N SER A 23 24.76 -32.74 -9.27
CA SER A 23 25.31 -34.00 -8.76
C SER A 23 24.27 -34.95 -8.16
N ILE A 24 23.11 -34.44 -7.72
CA ILE A 24 22.01 -35.24 -7.15
C ILE A 24 20.93 -35.53 -8.20
N GLN A 25 20.80 -34.71 -9.24
CA GLN A 25 20.16 -34.96 -10.55
C GLN A 25 20.04 -33.62 -11.29
N ASN A 26 19.69 -33.61 -12.57
CA ASN A 26 19.57 -32.38 -13.36
C ASN A 26 18.34 -31.55 -12.92
N ARG A 27 18.45 -30.81 -11.81
CA ARG A 27 17.36 -30.10 -11.14
C ARG A 27 17.33 -28.61 -11.48
N ASN A 28 16.12 -28.06 -11.49
CA ASN A 28 15.90 -26.64 -11.73
C ASN A 28 16.14 -25.85 -10.44
N LEU A 29 17.32 -25.25 -10.35
CA LEU A 29 17.55 -24.12 -9.47
C LEU A 29 16.52 -23.02 -9.80
N ILE A 30 15.76 -22.57 -8.80
CA ILE A 30 14.76 -21.52 -8.97
C ILE A 30 15.43 -20.16 -8.74
N TYR A 31 15.99 -19.94 -7.54
CA TYR A 31 16.71 -18.71 -7.20
C TYR A 31 17.96 -18.99 -6.35
N THR A 32 18.95 -18.10 -6.43
CA THR A 32 20.10 -18.07 -5.51
C THR A 32 20.06 -16.80 -4.69
N TYR A 33 20.32 -16.94 -3.40
CA TYR A 33 20.36 -15.86 -2.44
C TYR A 33 21.79 -15.68 -1.93
N SER A 34 22.27 -14.43 -1.93
CA SER A 34 23.60 -14.07 -1.44
C SER A 34 23.60 -13.01 -0.36
N ASN A 35 22.53 -12.22 -0.25
CA ASN A 35 22.48 -11.06 0.64
C ASN A 35 21.61 -11.31 1.89
N VAL A 36 20.44 -11.93 1.69
CA VAL A 36 19.45 -12.19 2.77
C VAL A 36 19.71 -13.51 3.49
N VAL A 37 20.23 -14.48 2.76
CA VAL A 37 20.71 -15.77 3.25
C VAL A 37 21.67 -16.31 2.21
N HIS A 38 22.67 -17.09 2.62
CA HIS A 38 23.52 -17.83 1.69
C HIS A 38 22.88 -19.18 1.38
N GLY A 39 22.12 -19.25 0.28
CA GLY A 39 21.37 -20.44 -0.09
C GLY A 39 20.67 -20.33 -1.43
N PHE A 40 19.75 -21.26 -1.70
CA PHE A 40 18.99 -21.31 -2.93
C PHE A 40 17.61 -21.94 -2.72
N SER A 41 16.70 -21.73 -3.67
CA SER A 41 15.45 -22.49 -3.80
C SER A 41 15.53 -23.43 -5.01
N ALA A 42 15.06 -24.66 -4.85
CA ALA A 42 15.04 -25.68 -5.89
C ALA A 42 13.93 -26.70 -5.60
N THR A 43 13.52 -27.45 -6.61
CA THR A 43 12.53 -28.53 -6.48
C THR A 43 13.20 -29.85 -6.12
N PHE A 44 12.75 -30.49 -5.04
CA PHE A 44 13.21 -31.81 -4.57
C PHE A 44 12.02 -32.76 -4.36
N SER A 45 12.21 -34.06 -4.59
CA SER A 45 11.40 -35.12 -3.96
C SER A 45 11.77 -35.29 -2.49
N ASN A 46 11.01 -36.08 -1.73
CA ASN A 46 11.34 -36.33 -0.32
C ASN A 46 12.66 -37.12 -0.20
N GLU A 47 12.83 -38.14 -1.04
CA GLU A 47 14.03 -38.99 -1.06
C GLU A 47 15.27 -38.18 -1.45
N GLU A 48 15.13 -37.26 -2.40
CA GLU A 48 16.22 -36.37 -2.85
C GLU A 48 16.60 -35.34 -1.78
N LEU A 49 15.61 -34.85 -1.03
CA LEU A 49 15.88 -33.94 0.07
C LEU A 49 16.63 -34.65 1.20
N GLU A 50 16.27 -35.90 1.52
CA GLU A 50 16.99 -36.73 2.49
C GLU A 50 18.44 -36.98 2.06
N GLU A 51 18.67 -37.27 0.78
CA GLU A 51 20.04 -37.39 0.24
C GLU A 51 20.79 -36.06 0.33
N PHE A 52 20.17 -34.95 -0.07
CA PHE A 52 20.78 -33.62 -0.05
C PHE A 52 21.15 -33.17 1.37
N GLN A 53 20.34 -33.53 2.37
CA GLN A 53 20.58 -33.22 3.78
C GLN A 53 21.88 -33.84 4.33
N THR A 54 22.40 -34.88 3.69
CA THR A 54 23.67 -35.51 4.06
C THR A 54 24.89 -34.80 3.47
N MET A 55 24.71 -33.82 2.57
CA MET A 55 25.82 -33.18 1.88
C MET A 55 26.64 -32.25 2.79
N PRO A 56 27.98 -32.23 2.64
CA PRO A 56 28.83 -31.24 3.28
C PRO A 56 28.41 -29.81 2.91
N GLY A 57 28.13 -28.99 3.92
CA GLY A 57 27.67 -27.60 3.75
C GLY A 57 26.16 -27.41 3.82
N PHE A 58 25.37 -28.49 3.90
CA PHE A 58 23.97 -28.39 4.28
C PHE A 58 23.85 -27.85 5.72
N VAL A 59 22.89 -26.94 5.94
CA VAL A 59 22.65 -26.32 7.26
C VAL A 59 21.21 -26.58 7.70
N SER A 60 20.26 -26.21 6.84
CA SER A 60 18.83 -26.43 7.06
C SER A 60 18.08 -26.32 5.73
N SER A 61 16.92 -26.96 5.65
CA SER A 61 15.95 -26.77 4.58
C SER A 61 14.61 -26.38 5.18
N ILE A 62 13.87 -25.55 4.45
CA ILE A 62 12.50 -25.18 4.77
C ILE A 62 11.70 -25.42 3.51
N ARG A 63 10.56 -26.10 3.65
CA ARG A 63 9.63 -26.30 2.53
C ARG A 63 9.08 -24.95 2.10
N ASP A 64 9.13 -24.67 0.80
CA ASP A 64 8.47 -23.49 0.25
C ASP A 64 6.95 -23.66 0.42
N VAL A 65 6.33 -22.70 1.09
CA VAL A 65 4.90 -22.71 1.43
C VAL A 65 4.22 -21.51 0.78
N PRO A 66 2.97 -21.64 0.31
CA PRO A 66 2.23 -20.49 -0.18
C PRO A 66 2.18 -19.40 0.90
N VAL A 67 2.54 -18.19 0.53
CA VAL A 67 2.30 -17.01 1.36
C VAL A 67 0.88 -16.53 1.12
N THR A 68 0.12 -16.28 2.19
CA THR A 68 -1.22 -15.71 2.12
C THR A 68 -1.16 -14.21 2.34
N LEU A 69 -2.01 -13.46 1.62
CA LEU A 69 -2.28 -12.06 1.95
C LEU A 69 -3.16 -12.05 3.21
N ASP A 70 -2.71 -11.38 4.27
CA ASP A 70 -3.48 -11.25 5.52
C ASP A 70 -4.28 -9.94 5.54
N THR A 71 -5.62 -10.04 5.62
CA THR A 71 -6.53 -8.92 5.92
C THR A 71 -7.79 -9.41 6.64
N THR A 72 -8.48 -8.54 7.38
CA THR A 72 -9.35 -8.72 8.59
C THR A 72 -8.62 -8.99 9.91
N HIS A 73 -7.38 -9.48 9.89
CA HIS A 73 -6.57 -9.71 11.09
C HIS A 73 -5.43 -8.69 11.26
N THR A 74 -5.27 -7.73 10.34
CA THR A 74 -4.11 -6.82 10.34
C THR A 74 -3.99 -6.00 11.64
N PRO A 75 -5.07 -5.46 12.23
CA PRO A 75 -4.98 -4.80 13.53
C PRO A 75 -4.47 -5.73 14.64
N GLU A 76 -4.97 -6.96 14.70
CA GLU A 76 -4.55 -7.98 15.66
C GLU A 76 -3.09 -8.40 15.46
N PHE A 77 -2.67 -8.55 14.20
CA PHE A 77 -1.28 -8.81 13.82
C PHE A 77 -0.34 -7.70 14.30
N LEU A 78 -0.79 -6.44 14.25
CA LEU A 78 -0.07 -5.28 14.79
C LEU A 78 -0.29 -5.07 16.30
N HIS A 79 -0.94 -6.02 16.98
CA HIS A 79 -1.25 -5.98 18.41
C HIS A 79 -2.11 -4.79 18.86
N LEU A 80 -2.87 -4.18 17.94
CA LEU A 80 -3.91 -3.21 18.28
C LEU A 80 -5.03 -3.94 19.04
N ASN A 81 -5.32 -3.47 20.26
CA ASN A 81 -6.31 -4.08 21.13
C ASN A 81 -7.08 -3.02 21.92
N SER A 82 -8.24 -3.41 22.47
CA SER A 82 -9.15 -2.50 23.18
C SER A 82 -8.76 -2.22 24.63
N PHE A 83 -7.74 -2.90 25.18
CA PHE A 83 -7.38 -2.78 26.60
C PHE A 83 -6.25 -1.79 26.84
N HIS A 84 -5.25 -1.75 25.95
CA HIS A 84 -4.09 -0.87 26.06
C HIS A 84 -3.47 -0.61 24.67
N GLY A 85 -2.55 0.34 24.61
CA GLY A 85 -1.82 0.67 23.37
C GLY A 85 -2.50 1.77 22.57
N ALA A 86 -2.26 1.77 21.25
CA ALA A 86 -2.60 2.91 20.40
C ALA A 86 -4.10 3.21 20.37
N TRP A 87 -4.97 2.19 20.29
CA TRP A 87 -6.42 2.40 20.20
C TRP A 87 -7.05 3.09 21.41
N PRO A 88 -6.87 2.60 22.66
CA PRO A 88 -7.41 3.32 23.81
C PRO A 88 -6.77 4.70 23.99
N ALA A 89 -5.49 4.85 23.67
CA ALA A 89 -4.77 6.12 23.80
C ALA A 89 -5.20 7.17 22.78
N SER A 90 -5.58 6.75 21.56
CA SER A 90 -6.03 7.64 20.48
C SER A 90 -7.55 7.70 20.35
N HIS A 91 -8.30 7.07 21.26
CA HIS A 91 -9.74 6.86 21.12
C HIS A 91 -10.12 6.32 19.73
N TYR A 92 -9.34 5.36 19.22
CA TYR A 92 -9.54 4.73 17.91
C TYR A 92 -9.54 5.71 16.72
N GLY A 93 -8.96 6.91 16.91
CA GLY A 93 -8.93 7.98 15.91
C GLY A 93 -10.14 8.91 15.94
N GLU A 94 -10.97 8.89 16.98
CA GLU A 94 -12.12 9.79 17.12
C GLU A 94 -11.71 11.26 16.91
N GLY A 95 -12.45 11.98 16.07
CA GLY A 95 -12.20 13.40 15.74
C GLY A 95 -11.04 13.66 14.77
N VAL A 96 -10.29 12.62 14.38
CA VAL A 96 -9.26 12.70 13.33
C VAL A 96 -9.89 12.58 11.95
N ILE A 97 -9.43 13.40 11.01
CA ILE A 97 -9.87 13.38 9.61
C ILE A 97 -8.75 12.85 8.73
N VAL A 98 -8.95 11.67 8.14
CA VAL A 98 -8.03 11.07 7.17
C VAL A 98 -8.46 11.47 5.76
N GLY A 99 -7.65 12.32 5.12
CA GLY A 99 -7.76 12.63 3.70
C GLY A 99 -7.14 11.52 2.86
N VAL A 100 -7.88 11.01 1.88
CA VAL A 100 -7.41 9.95 0.98
C VAL A 100 -7.43 10.48 -0.45
N VAL A 101 -6.27 10.53 -1.11
CA VAL A 101 -6.16 10.95 -2.52
C VAL A 101 -5.98 9.71 -3.38
N ASP A 102 -7.02 9.34 -4.16
CA ASP A 102 -7.09 8.01 -4.80
C ASP A 102 -8.09 7.97 -5.98
N SER A 103 -8.65 6.80 -6.31
CA SER A 103 -9.60 6.54 -7.41
C SER A 103 -11.07 6.86 -7.10
N GLY A 104 -11.35 7.36 -5.89
CA GLY A 104 -12.70 7.63 -5.41
C GLY A 104 -13.12 6.69 -4.29
N ILE A 105 -14.41 6.75 -3.94
CA ILE A 105 -14.99 5.91 -2.88
C ILE A 105 -16.34 5.32 -3.28
N TRP A 106 -16.63 4.11 -2.82
CA TRP A 106 -17.95 3.49 -2.91
C TRP A 106 -18.72 3.73 -1.60
N PRO A 107 -19.52 4.81 -1.49
CA PRO A 107 -20.04 5.28 -0.22
C PRO A 107 -21.01 4.30 0.45
N GLU A 108 -21.68 3.44 -0.33
CA GLU A 108 -22.62 2.44 0.20
C GLU A 108 -21.93 1.22 0.85
N SER A 109 -20.59 1.13 0.82
CA SER A 109 -19.86 0.06 1.49
C SER A 109 -20.14 0.08 3.00
N GLU A 110 -20.32 -1.09 3.61
CA GLU A 110 -20.55 -1.21 5.05
C GLU A 110 -19.42 -0.60 5.88
N SER A 111 -18.20 -0.57 5.33
CA SER A 111 -17.03 0.07 5.96
C SER A 111 -17.17 1.59 6.12
N PHE A 112 -18.12 2.23 5.43
CA PHE A 112 -18.37 3.68 5.51
C PHE A 112 -19.71 4.02 6.14
N ARG A 113 -20.35 3.06 6.82
CA ARG A 113 -21.46 3.34 7.73
C ARG A 113 -20.96 4.17 8.91
N ASP A 114 -21.83 5.02 9.45
CA ASP A 114 -21.50 5.94 10.53
C ASP A 114 -22.01 5.51 11.90
N ASP A 115 -22.35 4.23 12.05
CA ASP A 115 -22.69 3.61 13.32
C ASP A 115 -21.54 3.83 14.34
N GLY A 116 -21.85 4.46 15.47
CA GLY A 116 -20.88 4.74 16.53
C GLY A 116 -19.91 5.88 16.26
N MET A 117 -20.05 6.62 15.15
CA MET A 117 -19.21 7.79 14.87
C MET A 117 -19.61 9.01 15.71
N ALA A 118 -18.61 9.77 16.13
CA ALA A 118 -18.80 11.10 16.70
C ALA A 118 -19.33 12.11 15.66
N GLU A 119 -19.78 13.28 16.13
CA GLU A 119 -20.14 14.38 15.23
C GLU A 119 -18.93 14.84 14.40
N VAL A 120 -19.22 15.35 13.19
CA VAL A 120 -18.19 15.88 12.29
C VAL A 120 -17.43 17.02 13.00
N PRO A 121 -16.09 17.01 13.03
CA PRO A 121 -15.32 18.02 13.75
C PRO A 121 -15.63 19.43 13.22
N SER A 122 -15.83 20.40 14.11
CA SER A 122 -16.17 21.79 13.72
C SER A 122 -15.10 22.51 12.90
N LYS A 123 -13.87 21.97 12.87
CA LYS A 123 -12.77 22.48 12.04
C LYS A 123 -12.91 22.08 10.56
N TRP A 124 -13.72 21.07 10.25
CA TRP A 124 -13.90 20.54 8.91
C TRP A 124 -14.56 21.58 8.00
N ARG A 125 -13.97 21.79 6.81
CA ARG A 125 -14.43 22.77 5.82
C ARG A 125 -14.76 22.16 4.46
N GLY A 126 -14.50 20.87 4.29
CA GLY A 126 -14.78 20.18 3.03
C GLY A 126 -16.26 19.96 2.77
N GLU A 127 -16.56 19.46 1.57
CA GLU A 127 -17.92 19.27 1.09
C GLU A 127 -18.14 17.87 0.48
N CYS A 128 -19.41 17.54 0.29
CA CYS A 128 -19.83 16.37 -0.48
C CYS A 128 -20.19 16.80 -1.90
N MET A 129 -19.20 16.81 -2.79
CA MET A 129 -19.35 17.29 -4.16
C MET A 129 -20.30 16.38 -4.95
N MET A 130 -21.31 16.98 -5.56
CA MET A 130 -22.26 16.26 -6.41
C MET A 130 -21.64 15.93 -7.77
N GLY A 131 -22.05 14.80 -8.35
CA GLY A 131 -21.66 14.39 -9.69
C GLY A 131 -22.50 13.20 -10.18
N THR A 132 -22.08 12.57 -11.27
CA THR A 132 -22.79 11.41 -11.80
C THR A 132 -22.91 10.29 -10.77
N SER A 133 -24.15 9.87 -10.47
CA SER A 133 -24.44 8.82 -9.48
C SER A 133 -23.82 9.07 -8.10
N PHE A 134 -23.61 10.34 -7.75
CA PHE A 134 -23.09 10.76 -6.45
C PHE A 134 -23.77 12.06 -6.02
N ASN A 135 -24.54 12.02 -4.94
CA ASN A 135 -25.23 13.20 -4.41
C ASN A 135 -24.73 13.53 -3.00
N SER A 136 -25.05 14.72 -2.49
CA SER A 136 -24.57 15.19 -1.20
C SER A 136 -25.02 14.33 -0.01
N SER A 137 -26.11 13.57 -0.14
CA SER A 137 -26.59 12.65 0.92
C SER A 137 -25.77 11.37 1.04
N MET A 138 -24.80 11.15 0.14
CA MET A 138 -23.87 10.02 0.23
C MET A 138 -22.73 10.24 1.24
N CYS A 139 -22.54 11.47 1.71
CA CYS A 139 -21.70 11.73 2.86
C CYS A 139 -22.51 11.64 4.15
N ASN A 140 -21.86 11.18 5.22
CA ASN A 140 -22.43 10.94 6.53
C ASN A 140 -21.37 11.27 7.61
N LYS A 141 -21.52 10.82 8.86
CA LYS A 141 -20.49 11.11 9.88
C LYS A 141 -19.20 10.30 9.71
N LYS A 142 -19.19 9.26 8.87
CA LYS A 142 -18.00 8.47 8.55
C LYS A 142 -17.25 9.00 7.35
N LEU A 143 -17.91 9.07 6.19
CA LEU A 143 -17.44 9.74 4.99
C LEU A 143 -17.95 11.18 5.03
N ILE A 144 -17.14 12.10 5.54
CA ILE A 144 -17.57 13.48 5.83
C ILE A 144 -17.42 14.43 4.64
N GLY A 145 -16.67 14.03 3.62
CA GLY A 145 -16.58 14.75 2.37
C GLY A 145 -15.99 13.92 1.24
N ALA A 146 -16.33 14.31 0.03
CA ALA A 146 -15.92 13.61 -1.18
C ALA A 146 -15.83 14.61 -2.33
N ARG A 147 -14.64 14.82 -2.87
CA ARG A 147 -14.35 15.70 -4.01
C ARG A 147 -13.65 14.91 -5.11
N TYR A 148 -13.69 15.43 -6.34
CA TYR A 148 -12.98 14.85 -7.46
C TYR A 148 -12.30 15.92 -8.32
N PHE A 149 -11.21 15.54 -8.99
CA PHE A 149 -10.33 16.43 -9.74
C PHE A 149 -9.95 15.74 -11.06
N ASN A 150 -10.29 16.36 -12.19
CA ASN A 150 -10.03 15.84 -13.53
C ASN A 150 -9.74 16.93 -14.57
N ASN A 151 -9.40 18.15 -14.12
CA ASN A 151 -9.11 19.24 -15.03
C ASN A 151 -7.83 18.98 -15.83
N GLY A 152 -6.81 18.38 -15.19
CA GLY A 152 -5.59 17.93 -15.85
C GLY A 152 -5.88 16.84 -16.88
N LEU A 153 -6.69 15.85 -16.52
CA LEU A 153 -7.16 14.80 -17.42
C LEU A 153 -7.88 15.35 -18.65
N LEU A 154 -8.85 16.24 -18.46
CA LEU A 154 -9.63 16.85 -19.55
C LEU A 154 -8.79 17.80 -20.42
N ALA A 155 -7.84 18.53 -19.84
CA ALA A 155 -6.94 19.39 -20.60
C ALA A 155 -6.01 18.59 -21.53
N ASN A 156 -5.52 17.44 -21.07
CA ASN A 156 -4.67 16.54 -21.87
C ASN A 156 -5.48 15.67 -22.84
N ASN A 157 -6.79 15.49 -22.59
CA ASN A 157 -7.68 14.68 -23.42
C ASN A 157 -9.01 15.41 -23.69
N PRO A 158 -9.03 16.47 -24.53
CA PRO A 158 -10.21 17.34 -24.69
C PRO A 158 -11.47 16.65 -25.22
N ASN A 159 -11.31 15.52 -25.91
CA ASN A 159 -12.43 14.73 -26.47
C ASN A 159 -12.86 13.57 -25.55
N LEU A 160 -12.30 13.47 -24.35
CA LEU A 160 -12.62 12.41 -23.41
C LEU A 160 -14.02 12.61 -22.82
N THR A 161 -14.77 11.52 -22.73
CA THR A 161 -16.07 11.50 -22.03
C THR A 161 -15.96 10.63 -20.80
N ILE A 162 -16.10 11.25 -19.61
CA ILE A 162 -16.07 10.56 -18.32
C ILE A 162 -17.49 10.11 -17.98
N LEU A 163 -17.73 8.80 -18.02
CA LEU A 163 -19.07 8.23 -17.81
C LEU A 163 -19.59 8.47 -16.38
N VAL A 164 -18.74 8.27 -15.38
CA VAL A 164 -19.05 8.48 -13.95
C VAL A 164 -18.23 9.65 -13.43
N ASN A 165 -18.61 10.87 -13.83
CA ASN A 165 -17.93 12.10 -13.44
C ASN A 165 -18.34 12.53 -12.01
N SER A 166 -17.80 11.81 -11.03
CA SER A 166 -18.01 12.06 -9.60
C SER A 166 -16.92 11.39 -8.76
N SER A 167 -16.99 11.59 -7.45
CA SER A 167 -16.17 10.92 -6.44
C SER A 167 -16.46 9.42 -6.28
N ARG A 168 -17.44 8.87 -7.01
CA ARG A 168 -17.72 7.43 -6.98
C ARG A 168 -16.53 6.65 -7.52
N ASP A 169 -16.12 5.63 -6.76
CA ASP A 169 -15.10 4.68 -7.19
C ASP A 169 -15.65 3.74 -8.24
N THR A 170 -14.94 3.61 -9.36
CA THR A 170 -15.23 2.66 -10.44
C THR A 170 -14.09 1.69 -10.67
N ASP A 171 -13.02 1.78 -9.87
CA ASP A 171 -11.85 0.91 -9.91
C ASP A 171 -11.84 -0.04 -8.70
N GLY A 172 -12.02 0.54 -7.50
CA GLY A 172 -12.03 -0.18 -6.23
C GLY A 172 -10.84 0.14 -5.34
N HIS A 173 -9.73 0.64 -5.90
CA HIS A 173 -8.51 0.93 -5.16
C HIS A 173 -8.74 1.94 -4.03
N GLY A 174 -9.37 3.08 -4.30
CA GLY A 174 -9.66 4.12 -3.30
C GLY A 174 -10.62 3.68 -2.21
N THR A 175 -11.63 2.87 -2.56
CA THR A 175 -12.52 2.23 -1.57
C THR A 175 -11.73 1.30 -0.65
N HIS A 176 -10.85 0.48 -1.23
CA HIS A 176 -10.04 -0.48 -0.49
C HIS A 176 -9.05 0.23 0.45
N THR A 177 -8.27 1.20 -0.05
CA THR A 177 -7.29 1.96 0.75
C THR A 177 -7.96 2.76 1.87
N SER A 178 -9.10 3.41 1.58
CA SER A 178 -9.89 4.12 2.60
C SER A 178 -10.38 3.19 3.71
N SER A 179 -10.85 1.99 3.36
CA SER A 179 -11.32 1.00 4.33
C SER A 179 -10.20 0.44 5.22
N ILE A 180 -8.97 0.33 4.70
CA ILE A 180 -7.79 -0.08 5.48
C ILE A 180 -7.38 1.02 6.46
N ALA A 181 -7.35 2.27 6.01
CA ALA A 181 -6.94 3.38 6.87
C ALA A 181 -7.95 3.60 8.01
N ALA A 182 -9.23 3.70 7.65
CA ALA A 182 -10.28 4.11 8.56
C ALA A 182 -11.63 3.48 8.23
N GLY A 183 -11.72 2.22 7.81
CA GLY A 183 -13.02 1.53 7.70
C GLY A 183 -13.67 1.35 9.09
N ASN A 184 -14.99 1.52 9.16
CA ASN A 184 -15.77 1.16 10.34
C ASN A 184 -15.86 -0.38 10.48
N TYR A 185 -16.39 -0.84 11.60
CA TYR A 185 -16.56 -2.26 11.92
C TYR A 185 -17.57 -2.94 10.99
N VAL A 186 -17.14 -4.00 10.31
CA VAL A 186 -17.98 -4.84 9.44
C VAL A 186 -17.85 -6.29 9.86
N ASP A 187 -18.91 -6.83 10.46
CA ASP A 187 -18.93 -8.22 10.93
C ASP A 187 -19.14 -9.21 9.78
N GLY A 188 -18.53 -10.39 9.88
CA GLY A 188 -18.67 -11.46 8.90
C GLY A 188 -18.10 -11.16 7.50
N ALA A 189 -17.29 -10.11 7.35
CA ALA A 189 -16.60 -9.79 6.10
C ALA A 189 -15.70 -10.96 5.66
N SER A 190 -15.69 -11.26 4.36
CA SER A 190 -14.83 -12.29 3.78
C SER A 190 -14.65 -12.06 2.28
N TYR A 191 -13.59 -12.62 1.72
CA TYR A 191 -13.40 -12.71 0.27
C TYR A 191 -13.76 -14.12 -0.20
N PHE A 192 -14.97 -14.34 -0.71
CA PHE A 192 -15.48 -15.67 -1.11
C PHE A 192 -15.29 -16.76 -0.03
N GLY A 193 -15.44 -16.39 1.26
CA GLY A 193 -15.24 -17.29 2.41
C GLY A 193 -13.81 -17.32 2.97
N TYR A 194 -12.82 -16.78 2.25
CA TYR A 194 -11.47 -16.57 2.77
C TYR A 194 -11.42 -15.36 3.70
N ALA A 195 -10.48 -15.38 4.65
CA ALA A 195 -10.24 -14.28 5.58
C ALA A 195 -11.50 -13.81 6.33
N LYS A 196 -12.38 -14.75 6.69
CA LYS A 196 -13.64 -14.44 7.37
C LYS A 196 -13.37 -13.86 8.76
N GLY A 197 -13.92 -12.68 9.03
CA GLY A 197 -13.76 -12.04 10.33
C GLY A 197 -14.41 -10.66 10.41
N LEU A 198 -13.98 -9.90 11.40
CA LEU A 198 -14.37 -8.51 11.60
C LEU A 198 -13.43 -7.60 10.78
N ALA A 199 -13.90 -7.06 9.66
CA ALA A 199 -13.14 -6.06 8.94
C ALA A 199 -13.25 -4.70 9.65
N ARG A 200 -12.13 -3.98 9.75
CA ARG A 200 -12.04 -2.62 10.30
C ARG A 200 -10.73 -1.98 9.88
N GLY A 201 -10.73 -0.65 9.80
CA GLY A 201 -9.50 0.10 9.54
C GLY A 201 -8.59 0.17 10.76
N MET A 202 -7.41 0.76 10.55
CA MET A 202 -6.45 1.04 11.64
C MET A 202 -6.99 2.09 12.62
N ALA A 203 -7.79 3.04 12.14
CA ALA A 203 -8.47 4.05 12.95
C ALA A 203 -9.98 3.99 12.69
N PRO A 204 -10.71 3.03 13.28
CA PRO A 204 -12.10 2.77 12.93
C PRO A 204 -13.07 3.90 13.30
N LEU A 205 -12.71 4.78 14.25
CA LEU A 205 -13.51 5.95 14.63
C LEU A 205 -13.02 7.27 14.00
N ALA A 206 -12.03 7.21 13.10
CA ALA A 206 -11.62 8.38 12.32
C ALA A 206 -12.61 8.66 11.17
N HIS A 207 -12.72 9.93 10.79
CA HIS A 207 -13.49 10.36 9.64
C HIS A 207 -12.68 10.19 8.35
N VAL A 208 -13.35 9.93 7.23
CA VAL A 208 -12.76 9.82 5.90
C VAL A 208 -13.19 11.01 5.05
N ALA A 209 -12.22 11.62 4.37
CA ALA A 209 -12.44 12.60 3.31
C ALA A 209 -11.79 12.11 2.02
N MET A 210 -12.60 11.85 0.99
CA MET A 210 -12.12 11.33 -0.29
C MET A 210 -11.81 12.46 -1.28
N TYR A 211 -10.64 12.40 -1.90
CA TYR A 211 -10.21 13.28 -2.97
C TYR A 211 -9.83 12.45 -4.19
N LYS A 212 -10.79 12.21 -5.08
CA LYS A 212 -10.57 11.44 -6.30
C LYS A 212 -9.71 12.22 -7.29
N ALA A 213 -8.49 11.77 -7.53
CA ALA A 213 -7.57 12.35 -8.52
C ALA A 213 -7.12 11.34 -9.58
N LEU A 214 -7.44 10.06 -9.39
CA LEU A 214 -7.15 8.99 -10.32
C LEU A 214 -8.44 8.52 -11.01
N TRP A 215 -8.36 8.36 -12.32
CA TRP A 215 -9.48 7.93 -13.14
C TRP A 215 -9.08 6.71 -13.98
N PRO A 216 -10.03 5.84 -14.36
CA PRO A 216 -9.77 4.77 -15.32
C PRO A 216 -9.14 5.29 -16.62
N GLU A 217 -9.48 6.52 -17.02
CA GLU A 217 -8.96 7.19 -18.20
C GLU A 217 -7.55 7.79 -18.02
N GLY A 218 -7.03 7.84 -16.79
CA GLY A 218 -5.69 8.32 -16.47
C GLY A 218 -5.62 9.16 -15.18
N GLY A 219 -4.41 9.37 -14.70
CA GLY A 219 -4.11 10.25 -13.58
C GLY A 219 -3.05 11.28 -13.97
N TYR A 220 -3.23 12.53 -13.54
CA TYR A 220 -2.31 13.62 -13.84
C TYR A 220 -1.83 14.26 -12.54
N ALA A 221 -0.53 14.55 -12.47
CA ALA A 221 0.08 15.17 -11.29
C ALA A 221 -0.62 16.49 -10.90
N SER A 222 -1.11 17.26 -11.88
CA SER A 222 -1.88 18.49 -11.64
C SER A 222 -3.18 18.24 -10.86
N ASP A 223 -3.88 17.14 -11.13
CA ASP A 223 -5.11 16.79 -10.41
C ASP A 223 -4.80 16.25 -9.01
N VAL A 224 -3.69 15.52 -8.86
CA VAL A 224 -3.20 15.02 -7.56
C VAL A 224 -2.78 16.18 -6.65
N ILE A 225 -2.01 17.16 -7.13
CA ILE A 225 -1.62 18.32 -6.31
C ILE A 225 -2.82 19.21 -5.99
N ALA A 226 -3.79 19.34 -6.90
CA ALA A 226 -5.04 20.06 -6.61
C ALA A 226 -5.86 19.37 -5.53
N ALA A 227 -5.90 18.03 -5.53
CA ALA A 227 -6.52 17.24 -4.47
C ALA A 227 -5.83 17.44 -3.12
N ILE A 228 -4.49 17.41 -3.08
CA ILE A 228 -3.72 17.66 -1.85
C ILE A 228 -3.93 19.09 -1.32
N ASP A 229 -3.88 20.08 -2.21
CA ASP A 229 -4.11 21.49 -1.86
C ASP A 229 -5.50 21.71 -1.27
N GLN A 230 -6.54 21.13 -1.90
CA GLN A 230 -7.89 21.21 -1.36
C GLN A 230 -8.04 20.48 -0.02
N ALA A 231 -7.36 19.33 0.16
CA ALA A 231 -7.39 18.60 1.42
C ALA A 231 -6.79 19.40 2.58
N ILE A 232 -5.71 20.12 2.31
CA ILE A 232 -5.11 21.08 3.25
C ILE A 232 -6.13 22.16 3.64
N GLU A 233 -6.81 22.76 2.66
CA GLU A 233 -7.79 23.82 2.91
C GLU A 233 -9.02 23.32 3.69
N ASP A 234 -9.48 22.11 3.37
CA ASP A 234 -10.62 21.46 4.01
C ASP A 234 -10.32 21.08 5.47
N GLY A 235 -9.05 21.04 5.87
CA GLY A 235 -8.60 20.84 7.24
C GLY A 235 -8.45 19.37 7.65
N VAL A 236 -7.97 18.52 6.74
CA VAL A 236 -7.58 17.13 7.08
C VAL A 236 -6.41 17.10 8.07
N ASP A 237 -6.31 16.05 8.88
CA ASP A 237 -5.22 15.87 9.83
C ASP A 237 -4.06 15.04 9.26
N ILE A 238 -4.42 14.07 8.41
CA ILE A 238 -3.50 13.10 7.82
C ILE A 238 -3.88 12.92 6.35
N LEU A 239 -2.89 12.78 5.48
CA LEU A 239 -3.05 12.38 4.10
C LEU A 239 -2.54 10.95 3.88
N SER A 240 -3.34 10.14 3.19
CA SER A 240 -2.97 8.82 2.70
C SER A 240 -2.91 8.84 1.18
N LEU A 241 -1.71 8.61 0.63
CA LEU A 241 -1.41 8.65 -0.80
C LEU A 241 -0.93 7.27 -1.28
N SER A 242 -1.82 6.48 -1.86
CA SER A 242 -1.47 5.17 -2.43
C SER A 242 -1.17 5.29 -3.93
N LEU A 243 -0.34 6.27 -4.27
CA LEU A 243 0.05 6.65 -5.63
C LEU A 243 1.46 7.24 -5.60
N GLY A 244 2.12 7.30 -6.75
CA GLY A 244 3.45 7.88 -6.84
C GLY A 244 3.95 7.95 -8.28
N GLN A 245 5.10 8.58 -8.45
CA GLN A 245 5.80 8.69 -9.73
C GLN A 245 7.28 8.32 -9.54
N ASP A 246 7.82 7.52 -10.46
CA ASP A 246 9.20 7.07 -10.39
C ASP A 246 10.16 8.03 -11.13
N GLY A 247 11.40 8.11 -10.66
CA GLY A 247 12.53 8.66 -11.44
C GLY A 247 12.68 10.19 -11.45
N LEU A 248 11.99 10.91 -10.56
CA LEU A 248 12.11 12.36 -10.42
C LEU A 248 12.97 12.76 -9.21
N THR A 249 13.61 13.93 -9.29
CA THR A 249 14.23 14.57 -8.12
C THR A 249 13.18 15.32 -7.30
N LEU A 250 13.46 15.59 -6.01
CA LEU A 250 12.47 16.16 -5.08
C LEU A 250 11.84 17.48 -5.56
N TYR A 251 12.59 18.34 -6.25
CA TYR A 251 12.10 19.64 -6.75
C TYR A 251 11.43 19.55 -8.13
N GLU A 252 11.46 18.37 -8.75
CA GLU A 252 10.76 18.07 -10.01
C GLU A 252 9.52 17.21 -9.78
N ASP A 253 9.37 16.63 -8.59
CA ASP A 253 8.24 15.80 -8.19
C ASP A 253 7.11 16.67 -7.57
N PRO A 254 5.98 16.88 -8.28
CA PRO A 254 4.89 17.70 -7.78
C PRO A 254 4.22 17.11 -6.53
N ILE A 255 4.22 15.78 -6.38
CA ILE A 255 3.63 15.10 -5.23
C ILE A 255 4.52 15.33 -4.01
N ALA A 256 5.85 15.28 -4.17
CA ALA A 256 6.79 15.61 -3.10
C ALA A 256 6.65 17.08 -2.65
N ILE A 257 6.52 18.01 -3.60
CA ILE A 257 6.30 19.44 -3.31
C ILE A 257 4.99 19.66 -2.54
N ALA A 258 3.88 19.09 -3.01
CA ALA A 258 2.59 19.22 -2.35
C ALA A 258 2.58 18.55 -0.96
N SER A 259 3.25 17.41 -0.82
CA SER A 259 3.40 16.71 0.47
C SER A 259 4.22 17.53 1.46
N PHE A 260 5.27 18.21 1.00
CA PHE A 260 6.06 19.13 1.82
C PHE A 260 5.20 20.30 2.32
N ALA A 261 4.38 20.90 1.45
CA ALA A 261 3.47 21.98 1.84
C ALA A 261 2.40 21.53 2.86
N ALA A 262 1.89 20.30 2.75
CA ALA A 262 1.01 19.71 3.76
C ALA A 262 1.73 19.57 5.11
N MET A 263 2.96 19.06 5.10
CA MET A 263 3.79 18.89 6.29
C MET A 263 4.10 20.23 6.99
N GLU A 264 4.39 21.30 6.23
CA GLU A 264 4.59 22.65 6.78
C GLU A 264 3.36 23.20 7.52
N LYS A 265 2.17 22.67 7.21
CA LYS A 265 0.91 23.00 7.88
C LYS A 265 0.53 22.00 8.98
N GLY A 266 1.44 21.08 9.32
CA GLY A 266 1.26 20.09 10.38
C GLY A 266 0.43 18.87 9.96
N ILE A 267 0.23 18.65 8.66
CA ILE A 267 -0.51 17.49 8.13
C ILE A 267 0.49 16.40 7.78
N PHE A 268 0.38 15.26 8.47
CA PHE A 268 1.25 14.11 8.19
C PHE A 268 0.85 13.44 6.86
N VAL A 269 1.83 13.06 6.04
CA VAL A 269 1.60 12.40 4.76
C VAL A 269 2.17 10.98 4.80
N ALA A 270 1.31 9.98 4.65
CA ALA A 270 1.69 8.59 4.42
C ALA A 270 1.61 8.29 2.93
N SER A 271 2.70 7.84 2.32
CA SER A 271 2.76 7.50 0.89
C SER A 271 3.32 6.10 0.68
N SER A 272 2.85 5.39 -0.36
CA SER A 272 3.38 4.08 -0.72
C SER A 272 4.78 4.19 -1.34
N ALA A 273 5.62 3.18 -1.14
CA ALA A 273 7.01 3.20 -1.63
C ALA A 273 7.15 2.88 -3.14
N GLY A 274 6.04 2.58 -3.82
CA GLY A 274 6.03 2.01 -5.16
C GLY A 274 6.18 0.49 -5.19
N ASN A 275 5.69 -0.12 -6.28
CA ASN A 275 5.71 -1.58 -6.49
C ASN A 275 6.72 -2.00 -7.59
N SER A 276 7.51 -1.05 -8.09
CA SER A 276 8.60 -1.30 -9.02
C SER A 276 9.79 -1.93 -8.29
N VAL A 277 10.39 -2.98 -8.86
CA VAL A 277 11.57 -3.64 -8.27
C VAL A 277 12.71 -2.62 -8.11
N LEU A 278 13.35 -2.60 -6.93
CA LEU A 278 14.52 -1.77 -6.63
C LEU A 278 15.66 -2.03 -7.63
N HIS A 279 15.82 -1.16 -8.62
CA HIS A 279 17.08 -1.03 -9.34
C HIS A 279 18.06 -0.25 -8.47
N ILE A 280 18.76 -0.94 -7.57
CA ILE A 280 19.91 -0.38 -6.86
C ILE A 280 20.98 0.00 -7.91
N LYS A 281 21.08 1.29 -8.23
CA LYS A 281 22.21 1.81 -9.02
C LYS A 281 23.43 1.88 -8.11
N VAL A 282 24.32 0.90 -8.25
CA VAL A 282 25.65 0.94 -7.62
C VAL A 282 26.47 2.01 -8.32
N PHE A 283 26.79 3.09 -7.62
CA PHE A 283 27.70 4.12 -8.11
C PHE A 283 29.14 3.70 -7.81
N THR A 284 29.94 3.47 -8.86
CA THR A 284 31.39 3.34 -8.75
C THR A 284 32.00 4.73 -8.70
N MET A 285 32.46 5.17 -7.52
CA MET A 285 33.26 6.39 -7.40
C MET A 285 34.72 6.07 -7.75
N ALA A 286 35.24 6.66 -8.83
CA ALA A 286 36.66 6.65 -9.14
C ALA A 286 37.28 7.97 -8.67
N PHE A 287 38.14 7.92 -7.66
CA PHE A 287 38.99 9.05 -7.31
C PHE A 287 40.23 9.04 -8.20
N ARG A 288 40.45 10.13 -8.94
CA ARG A 288 41.71 10.37 -9.66
C ARG A 288 42.69 10.95 -8.64
N GLY A 289 43.65 10.14 -8.20
CA GLY A 289 44.77 10.63 -7.41
C GLY A 289 45.59 11.63 -8.23
N TYR A 290 45.89 12.77 -7.63
CA TYR A 290 47.02 13.60 -8.03
C TYR A 290 48.30 13.03 -7.43
#